data_AF-J9EVU8-F1
#
_entry.id   AF-J9EVU8-F1
#
_cell.length_a   1.000
_cell.length_b   1.000
_cell.length_c   1.000
_cell.angle_alpha   90.00
_cell.angle_beta   90.00
_cell.angle_gamma   90.00
#
_symmetry.space_group_name_H-M   'P 1'
#
loop_
_entity.id
_entity.type
_entity.pdbx_description
1 polymer ?
#
loop_
_entity_poly.entity_id
_entity_poly.type
_entity_poly.pdbx_seq_one_letter_code
_entity_poly.pdbx_strand_id
1 'polypeptide(L)'
;MEDRVVPDHRSWNNAIEFMISAIQDRLNETRKQIAEWHGPSFWARWIYWKTSTAENNLAGTIQEELRNLLIQNPEHPQSLLDDDLTIIRRSLEAKGLKELSNELIRKQWKLIYREHFLKRQYQTAIECQDFYPHYKLGFNDTDVDCQGVVLFYRIQKMIDLTCNALRQQITNTEQRRLEKEIKDVLDEWAHDVDKKKEYLTGRRVELAEELKQVRHIQERLEEFIVELQQEKSS
;
A
#
# COMPACT_ATOMS: atom_id res chain seq x y z
N MET A 1 14.94 -23.07 18.34
CA MET A 1 14.16 -23.60 17.21
C MET A 1 13.65 -22.37 16.48
N GLU A 2 14.28 -21.96 15.38
CA GLU A 2 13.81 -20.82 14.60
C GLU A 2 12.54 -21.26 13.87
N ASP A 3 11.38 -20.91 14.44
CA ASP A 3 10.11 -21.05 13.74
C ASP A 3 10.19 -20.20 12.48
N ARG A 4 10.24 -20.89 11.34
CA ARG A 4 10.37 -20.26 10.04
C ARG A 4 9.17 -19.37 9.80
N VAL A 5 9.46 -18.10 9.51
CA VAL A 5 8.48 -17.02 9.53
C VAL A 5 7.40 -17.19 8.45
N VAL A 6 7.78 -17.74 7.30
CA VAL A 6 6.85 -18.10 6.22
C VAL A 6 6.25 -19.50 6.48
N PRO A 7 4.92 -19.63 6.67
CA PRO A 7 4.30 -20.86 7.18
C PRO A 7 4.01 -21.92 6.11
N ASP A 8 3.76 -21.52 4.87
CA ASP A 8 3.31 -22.42 3.81
C ASP A 8 3.78 -21.93 2.42
N HIS A 9 3.72 -22.84 1.44
CA HIS A 9 4.19 -22.59 0.07
C HIS A 9 3.38 -21.50 -0.64
N ARG A 10 2.10 -21.32 -0.32
CA ARG A 10 1.29 -20.26 -0.91
C ARG A 10 1.73 -18.91 -0.36
N SER A 11 1.96 -18.80 0.95
CA SER A 11 2.53 -17.60 1.56
C SER A 11 3.91 -17.24 0.99
N TRP A 12 4.73 -18.25 0.67
CA TRP A 12 6.01 -18.08 -0.02
C TRP A 12 5.85 -17.50 -1.44
N ASN A 13 4.99 -18.12 -2.26
CA ASN A 13 4.72 -17.65 -3.61
C ASN A 13 4.13 -16.24 -3.63
N ASN A 14 3.19 -15.93 -2.74
CA ASN A 14 2.61 -14.59 -2.62
C ASN A 14 3.69 -13.54 -2.30
N ALA A 15 4.65 -13.87 -1.43
CA ALA A 15 5.76 -12.99 -1.10
C ALA A 15 6.72 -12.79 -2.28
N ILE A 16 6.97 -13.84 -3.08
CA ILE A 16 7.74 -13.75 -4.32
C ILE A 16 7.04 -12.88 -5.34
N GLU A 17 5.74 -13.07 -5.56
CA GLU A 17 4.94 -12.24 -6.47
C GLU A 17 4.97 -10.76 -6.06
N PHE A 18 4.83 -10.49 -4.75
CA PHE A 18 4.94 -9.13 -4.21
C PHE A 18 6.35 -8.55 -4.42
N MET A 19 7.40 -9.33 -4.15
CA MET A 19 8.79 -8.94 -4.40
C MET A 19 9.04 -8.65 -5.89
N ILE A 20 8.59 -9.53 -6.78
CA ILE A 20 8.71 -9.37 -8.23
C ILE A 20 8.02 -8.09 -8.70
N SER A 21 6.78 -7.84 -8.26
CA SER A 21 6.05 -6.62 -8.62
C SER A 21 6.81 -5.38 -8.17
N ALA A 22 7.27 -5.33 -6.92
CA ALA A 22 8.00 -4.19 -6.39
C ALA A 22 9.34 -3.95 -7.12
N ILE A 23 10.07 -5.02 -7.46
CA ILE A 23 11.31 -4.92 -8.25
C ILE A 23 11.01 -4.42 -9.66
N GLN A 24 9.98 -4.95 -10.33
CA GLN A 24 9.60 -4.54 -11.68
C GLN A 24 9.19 -3.08 -11.73
N ASP A 25 8.39 -2.61 -10.77
CA ASP A 25 7.99 -1.21 -10.65
C ASP A 25 9.23 -0.32 -10.52
N ARG A 26 10.14 -0.67 -9.62
CA ARG A 26 11.38 0.09 -9.41
C ARG A 26 12.33 0.05 -10.61
N LEU A 27 12.38 -1.08 -11.31
CA LEU A 27 13.16 -1.26 -12.53
C LEU A 27 12.60 -0.38 -13.65
N ASN A 28 11.28 -0.33 -13.80
CA ASN A 28 10.60 0.51 -14.78
C ASN A 28 10.84 2.00 -14.51
N GLU A 29 10.75 2.45 -13.26
CA GLU A 29 11.13 3.81 -12.86
C GLU A 29 12.60 4.13 -13.20
N THR A 30 13.50 3.20 -12.89
CA THR A 30 14.94 3.38 -13.17
C THR A 30 15.21 3.46 -14.67
N ARG A 31 14.55 2.61 -15.48
CA ARG A 31 14.63 2.65 -16.94
C ARG A 31 14.07 3.95 -17.52
N LYS A 32 12.99 4.49 -16.96
CA LYS A 32 12.46 5.81 -17.34
C LYS A 32 13.50 6.90 -17.08
N GLN A 33 14.11 6.92 -15.89
CA GLN A 33 15.17 7.88 -15.55
C GLN A 33 16.37 7.76 -16.53
N ILE A 34 16.83 6.54 -16.80
CA ILE A 34 17.91 6.29 -17.77
C ILE A 34 17.53 6.82 -19.16
N ALA A 35 16.31 6.56 -19.62
CA ALA A 35 15.81 7.00 -20.91
C ALA A 35 15.70 8.54 -21.00
N GLU A 36 15.29 9.21 -19.91
CA GLU A 36 15.28 10.67 -19.83
C GLU A 36 16.69 11.26 -20.05
N TRP A 37 17.72 10.65 -19.46
CA TRP A 37 19.12 11.05 -19.67
C TRP A 37 19.63 10.80 -21.09
N HIS A 38 19.14 9.75 -21.77
CA HIS A 38 19.51 9.45 -23.16
C HIS A 38 18.75 10.32 -24.17
N GLY A 39 17.72 11.05 -23.74
CA GLY A 39 16.89 11.86 -24.60
C GLY A 39 15.88 11.07 -25.46
N PRO A 40 15.22 11.73 -26.41
CA PRO A 40 14.16 11.11 -27.20
C PRO A 40 14.67 9.90 -28.00
N SER A 41 13.97 8.77 -27.87
CA SER A 41 14.25 7.56 -28.63
C SER A 41 14.20 7.82 -30.14
N PHE A 42 14.86 6.98 -30.94
CA PHE A 42 14.89 7.12 -32.40
C PHE A 42 13.50 7.33 -33.03
N TRP A 43 12.51 6.52 -32.63
CA TRP A 43 11.12 6.68 -33.07
C TRP A 43 10.47 7.99 -32.61
N ALA A 44 10.75 8.42 -31.38
CA ALA A 44 10.22 9.68 -30.86
C ALA A 44 10.84 10.90 -31.57
N ARG A 45 12.11 10.82 -31.99
CA ARG A 45 12.76 11.83 -32.83
C ARG A 45 12.11 11.94 -34.19
N TRP A 46 11.75 10.80 -34.79
CA TRP A 46 11.13 10.76 -36.12
C TRP A 46 9.65 11.18 -36.11
N ILE A 47 8.86 10.69 -35.15
CA ILE A 47 7.41 10.96 -35.07
C ILE A 47 7.13 12.37 -34.54
N TYR A 48 7.87 12.81 -33.51
CA TYR A 48 7.61 14.08 -32.82
C TYR A 48 8.64 15.17 -33.13
N TRP A 49 9.53 14.95 -34.10
CA TRP A 49 10.58 15.89 -34.52
C TRP A 49 11.45 16.43 -33.37
N LYS A 50 11.62 15.62 -32.31
CA LYS A 50 12.47 16.01 -31.16
C LYS A 50 13.94 15.76 -31.47
N THR A 51 14.84 16.65 -31.05
CA THR A 51 16.29 16.50 -31.22
C THR A 51 16.96 16.01 -29.94
N SER A 52 18.06 15.28 -30.08
CA SER A 52 18.91 14.90 -28.94
C SER A 52 19.88 16.05 -28.65
N THR A 53 20.05 16.42 -27.39
CA THR A 53 21.05 17.42 -26.98
C THR A 53 22.46 16.78 -26.94
N ALA A 54 23.50 17.62 -26.93
CA ALA A 54 24.87 17.14 -26.77
C ALA A 54 25.06 16.38 -25.44
N GLU A 55 24.40 16.85 -24.38
CA GLU A 55 24.40 16.19 -23.06
C GLU A 55 23.76 14.80 -23.10
N ASN A 56 22.66 14.63 -23.84
CA ASN A 56 21.99 13.33 -23.98
C ASN A 56 22.88 12.31 -24.69
N ASN A 57 23.57 12.73 -25.76
CA ASN A 57 24.50 11.84 -26.48
C ASN A 57 25.71 11.47 -25.61
N LEU A 58 26.24 12.43 -24.84
CA LEU A 58 27.33 12.21 -23.90
C LEU A 58 26.90 11.24 -22.79
N ALA A 59 25.74 11.46 -22.16
CA ALA A 59 25.19 10.57 -21.15
C ALA A 59 24.96 9.15 -21.71
N GLY A 60 24.41 9.03 -22.92
CA GLY A 60 24.24 7.74 -23.58
C GLY A 60 25.56 6.99 -23.81
N THR A 61 26.61 7.71 -24.24
CA THR A 61 27.94 7.11 -24.44
C THR A 61 28.56 6.64 -23.12
N ILE A 62 28.43 7.43 -22.05
CA ILE A 62 28.87 7.04 -20.70
C ILE A 62 28.11 5.81 -20.21
N GLN A 63 26.79 5.80 -20.34
CA GLN A 63 25.95 4.69 -19.92
C GLN A 63 26.31 3.39 -20.63
N GLU A 64 26.65 3.46 -21.92
CA GLU A 64 27.06 2.28 -22.69
C GLU A 64 28.38 1.69 -22.19
N GLU A 65 29.38 2.52 -21.91
CA GLU A 65 30.64 2.06 -21.31
C GLU A 65 30.43 1.44 -19.93
N LEU A 66 29.57 2.05 -19.10
CA LEU A 66 29.23 1.51 -17.77
C LEU A 66 28.48 0.17 -17.86
N ARG A 67 27.64 -0.02 -18.89
CA ARG A 67 27.00 -1.32 -19.15
C ARG A 67 28.00 -2.38 -19.58
N ASN A 68 28.95 -2.02 -20.44
CA ASN A 68 30.01 -2.93 -20.89
C ASN A 68 30.86 -3.41 -19.71
N LEU A 69 31.17 -2.52 -18.75
CA LEU A 69 31.85 -2.90 -17.52
C LEU A 69 31.07 -3.96 -16.74
N LEU A 70 29.76 -3.81 -16.59
CA LEU A 70 28.92 -4.79 -15.88
C LEU A 70 28.73 -6.11 -16.65
N ILE A 71 28.76 -6.07 -17.98
CA ILE A 71 28.75 -7.30 -18.81
C ILE A 71 30.04 -8.09 -18.58
N GLN A 72 31.18 -7.40 -18.48
CA GLN A 72 32.48 -8.03 -18.22
C GLN A 72 32.63 -8.49 -16.78
N ASN A 73 32.02 -7.77 -15.83
CA ASN A 73 32.02 -8.09 -14.40
C ASN A 73 30.59 -8.05 -13.81
N PRO A 74 29.82 -9.13 -13.93
CA PRO A 74 28.45 -9.20 -13.38
C PRO A 74 28.39 -9.14 -11.84
N GLU A 75 29.48 -9.48 -11.17
CA GLU A 75 29.60 -9.47 -9.70
C GLU A 75 30.17 -8.16 -9.15
N HIS A 76 30.20 -7.10 -9.97
CA HIS A 76 30.79 -5.83 -9.60
C HIS A 76 30.11 -5.21 -8.36
N PRO A 77 30.87 -4.60 -7.44
CA PRO A 77 30.32 -3.91 -6.27
C PRO A 77 29.53 -2.64 -6.64
N GLN A 78 28.68 -2.15 -5.73
CA GLN A 78 27.91 -0.93 -5.97
C GLN A 78 28.78 0.32 -6.12
N SER A 79 29.93 0.37 -5.45
CA SER A 79 30.85 1.50 -5.55
C SER A 79 31.67 1.38 -6.83
N LEU A 80 31.69 2.44 -7.63
CA LEU A 80 32.61 2.55 -8.76
C LEU A 80 34.03 2.77 -8.20
N LEU A 81 34.92 1.80 -8.41
CA LEU A 81 36.30 1.88 -7.95
C LEU A 81 37.06 2.94 -8.76
N ASP A 82 38.14 3.46 -8.21
CA ASP A 82 38.91 4.51 -8.88
C ASP A 82 39.68 3.99 -10.12
N ASP A 83 40.03 2.70 -10.11
CA ASP A 83 40.61 2.01 -11.28
C ASP A 83 39.60 1.92 -12.43
N ASP A 84 38.36 1.52 -12.13
CA ASP A 84 37.26 1.48 -13.10
C ASP A 84 36.97 2.87 -13.67
N LEU A 85 36.95 3.89 -12.81
CA LEU A 85 36.77 5.27 -13.23
C LEU A 85 37.87 5.69 -14.22
N THR A 86 39.11 5.29 -13.97
CA THR A 86 40.25 5.57 -14.84
C THR A 86 40.12 4.86 -16.19
N ILE A 87 39.70 3.59 -16.19
CA ILE A 87 39.48 2.80 -17.41
C ILE A 87 38.36 3.42 -18.25
N ILE A 88 37.22 3.72 -17.64
CA ILE A 88 36.07 4.32 -18.32
C ILE A 88 36.46 5.68 -18.90
N ARG A 89 37.18 6.50 -18.13
CA ARG A 89 37.65 7.80 -18.62
C ARG A 89 38.53 7.67 -19.85
N ARG A 90 39.51 6.75 -19.83
CA ARG A 90 40.38 6.49 -21.00
C ARG A 90 39.59 5.99 -22.20
N SER A 91 38.59 5.13 -21.99
CA SER A 91 37.70 4.65 -23.06
C SER A 91 36.91 5.80 -23.69
N LEU A 92 36.37 6.71 -22.87
CA LEU A 92 35.62 7.86 -23.36
C LEU A 92 36.52 8.90 -24.06
N GLU A 93 37.74 9.12 -23.55
CA GLU A 93 38.75 9.96 -24.20
C GLU A 93 39.15 9.41 -25.57
N ALA A 94 39.26 8.08 -25.72
CA ALA A 94 39.51 7.42 -26.99
C ALA A 94 38.35 7.59 -28.00
N LYS A 95 37.12 7.76 -27.50
CA LYS A 95 35.94 8.13 -28.31
C LYS A 95 35.85 9.63 -28.65
N GLY A 96 36.88 10.40 -28.32
CA GLY A 96 36.98 11.83 -28.63
C GLY A 96 36.31 12.77 -27.63
N LEU A 97 35.81 12.25 -26.50
CA LEU A 97 35.22 13.06 -25.42
C LEU A 97 36.33 13.54 -24.46
N LYS A 98 36.80 14.76 -24.67
CA LYS A 98 37.81 15.42 -23.82
C LYS A 98 37.07 16.35 -22.85
N GLU A 99 37.48 16.36 -21.57
CA GLU A 99 36.86 17.13 -20.45
C GLU A 99 35.58 16.54 -19.85
N LEU A 100 35.67 15.32 -19.30
CA LEU A 100 34.56 14.69 -18.59
C LEU A 100 34.61 14.95 -17.09
N SER A 101 33.49 15.39 -16.52
CA SER A 101 33.30 15.47 -15.08
C SER A 101 33.16 14.07 -14.48
N ASN A 102 34.05 13.74 -13.52
CA ASN A 102 33.98 12.49 -12.76
C ASN A 102 32.64 12.35 -12.02
N GLU A 103 32.04 13.47 -11.61
CA GLU A 103 30.73 13.47 -10.95
C GLU A 103 29.62 12.98 -11.87
N LEU A 104 29.68 13.34 -13.17
CA LEU A 104 28.70 12.88 -14.15
C LEU A 104 28.81 11.37 -14.38
N ILE A 105 30.03 10.84 -14.49
CA ILE A 105 30.27 9.39 -14.61
C ILE A 105 29.71 8.67 -13.38
N ARG A 106 30.03 9.14 -12.17
CA ARG A 106 29.51 8.57 -10.92
C ARG A 106 27.97 8.69 -10.81
N LYS A 107 27.37 9.75 -11.35
CA LYS A 107 25.91 9.92 -11.40
C LYS A 107 25.26 8.90 -12.34
N GLN A 108 25.81 8.72 -13.54
CA GLN A 108 25.32 7.73 -14.49
C GLN A 108 25.53 6.30 -13.98
N TRP A 109 26.66 6.04 -13.31
CA TRP A 109 26.94 4.75 -12.67
C TRP A 109 25.85 4.32 -11.70
N LYS A 110 25.38 5.22 -10.82
CA LYS A 110 24.30 4.92 -9.87
C LYS A 110 23.02 4.43 -10.57
N LEU A 111 22.69 4.99 -11.73
CA LEU A 111 21.51 4.59 -12.51
C LEU A 111 21.71 3.22 -13.16
N ILE A 112 22.85 3.03 -13.83
CA ILE A 112 23.17 1.81 -14.57
C ILE A 112 23.36 0.62 -13.62
N TYR A 113 24.09 0.82 -12.53
CA TYR A 113 24.25 -0.19 -11.49
C TYR A 113 22.90 -0.57 -10.87
N ARG A 114 22.04 0.41 -10.59
CA ARG A 114 20.71 0.14 -10.04
C ARG A 114 19.85 -0.68 -11.01
N GLU A 115 19.87 -0.38 -12.31
CA GLU A 115 19.16 -1.21 -13.29
C GLU A 115 19.69 -2.66 -13.28
N HIS A 116 21.01 -2.82 -13.28
CA HIS A 116 21.67 -4.13 -13.23
C HIS A 116 21.33 -4.91 -11.95
N PHE A 117 21.46 -4.27 -10.79
CA PHE A 117 21.11 -4.85 -9.50
C PHE A 117 19.66 -5.31 -9.46
N LEU A 118 18.71 -4.48 -9.90
CA LEU A 118 17.29 -4.83 -9.92
C LEU A 118 17.00 -6.01 -10.87
N LYS A 119 17.64 -6.08 -12.04
CA LYS A 119 17.53 -7.24 -12.95
C LYS A 119 18.03 -8.52 -12.28
N ARG A 120 19.16 -8.45 -11.56
CA ARG A 120 19.70 -9.60 -10.84
C ARG A 120 18.77 -10.05 -9.71
N GLN A 121 18.27 -9.12 -8.90
CA GLN A 121 17.30 -9.42 -7.84
C GLN A 121 16.01 -10.02 -8.38
N TYR A 122 15.54 -9.55 -9.55
CA TYR A 122 14.40 -10.14 -10.24
C TYR A 122 14.67 -11.61 -10.62
N GLN A 123 15.85 -11.91 -11.17
CA GLN A 123 16.24 -13.27 -11.54
C GLN A 123 16.33 -14.19 -10.30
N THR A 124 16.95 -13.72 -9.22
CA THR A 124 16.99 -14.45 -7.94
C THR A 124 15.59 -14.69 -7.37
N ALA A 125 14.67 -13.72 -7.49
CA ALA A 125 13.29 -13.90 -7.02
C ALA A 125 12.55 -15.00 -7.79
N ILE A 126 12.78 -15.11 -9.11
CA ILE A 126 12.22 -16.19 -9.93
C ILE A 126 12.80 -17.54 -9.48
N GLU A 127 14.11 -17.62 -9.30
CA GLU A 127 14.78 -18.86 -8.86
C GLU A 127 14.26 -19.33 -7.51
N CYS A 128 13.94 -18.41 -6.59
CA CYS A 128 13.40 -18.74 -5.27
C CYS A 128 12.03 -19.42 -5.29
N GLN A 129 11.30 -19.44 -6.42
CA GLN A 129 9.96 -20.02 -6.50
C GLN A 129 9.95 -21.51 -6.11
N ASP A 130 10.94 -22.27 -6.57
CA ASP A 130 11.05 -23.71 -6.31
C ASP A 130 11.81 -24.05 -5.02
N PHE A 131 12.29 -23.03 -4.28
CA PHE A 131 13.17 -23.21 -3.13
C PHE A 131 12.44 -23.26 -1.78
N TYR A 132 11.11 -23.19 -1.74
CA TYR A 132 10.35 -23.30 -0.49
C TYR A 132 10.69 -24.57 0.34
N PRO A 133 10.83 -25.78 -0.25
CA PRO A 133 11.20 -26.97 0.52
C PRO A 133 12.58 -26.83 1.19
N HIS A 134 13.57 -26.25 0.50
CA HIS A 134 14.90 -25.97 1.05
C HIS A 134 14.81 -24.96 2.21
N TYR A 135 14.06 -23.87 1.97
CA TYR A 135 13.70 -22.90 3.00
C TYR A 135 12.86 -23.51 4.13
N LYS A 136 12.23 -24.67 4.00
CA LYS A 136 11.51 -25.33 5.11
C LYS A 136 12.37 -26.33 5.88
N LEU A 137 13.39 -26.90 5.23
CA LEU A 137 14.27 -27.93 5.80
C LEU A 137 15.55 -27.37 6.43
N GLY A 138 16.05 -26.22 5.97
CA GLY A 138 17.10 -25.44 6.68
C GLY A 138 18.44 -25.55 6.02
N PHE A 139 18.41 -25.93 4.75
CA PHE A 139 19.57 -25.96 3.92
C PHE A 139 19.92 -24.52 3.56
N ASN A 140 21.03 -24.04 4.11
CA ASN A 140 21.67 -22.77 3.74
C ASN A 140 22.83 -22.98 2.76
N ASP A 141 23.03 -24.22 2.30
CA ASP A 141 24.17 -24.64 1.46
C ASP A 141 23.88 -24.47 -0.05
N THR A 142 22.85 -23.70 -0.39
CA THR A 142 22.46 -23.42 -1.77
C THR A 142 22.99 -22.06 -2.20
N ASP A 143 23.50 -21.95 -3.43
CA ASP A 143 23.99 -20.68 -4.01
C ASP A 143 22.90 -19.59 -4.16
N VAL A 144 21.62 -19.94 -3.99
CA VAL A 144 20.47 -19.03 -4.11
C VAL A 144 20.08 -18.50 -2.73
N ASP A 145 20.28 -17.19 -2.53
CA ASP A 145 19.86 -16.49 -1.31
C ASP A 145 18.41 -15.99 -1.40
N CYS A 146 17.50 -16.69 -0.73
CA CYS A 146 16.08 -16.33 -0.65
C CYS A 146 15.70 -15.54 0.61
N GLN A 147 16.67 -14.95 1.34
CA GLN A 147 16.37 -14.07 2.48
C GLN A 147 15.48 -12.88 2.11
N GLY A 148 15.61 -12.38 0.88
CA GLY A 148 14.73 -11.34 0.33
C GLY A 148 13.25 -11.72 0.40
N VAL A 149 12.90 -12.96 0.05
CA VAL A 149 11.51 -13.45 0.09
C VAL A 149 10.94 -13.38 1.51
N VAL A 150 11.73 -13.76 2.51
CA VAL A 150 11.33 -13.71 3.92
C VAL A 150 11.08 -12.27 4.38
N LEU A 151 11.92 -11.32 3.94
CA LEU A 151 11.73 -9.90 4.22
C LEU A 151 10.43 -9.39 3.59
N PHE A 152 10.20 -9.68 2.30
CA PHE A 152 8.99 -9.25 1.59
C PHE A 152 7.72 -9.84 2.20
N TYR A 153 7.76 -11.09 2.65
CA TYR A 153 6.65 -11.68 3.42
C TYR A 153 6.35 -10.91 4.71
N ARG A 154 7.39 -10.54 5.48
CA ARG A 154 7.22 -9.75 6.72
C ARG A 154 6.61 -8.38 6.43
N ILE A 155 7.06 -7.72 5.37
CA ILE A 155 6.52 -6.42 4.95
C ILE A 155 5.05 -6.55 4.52
N GLN A 156 4.74 -7.54 3.68
CA GLN A 156 3.37 -7.80 3.23
C GLN A 156 2.43 -8.04 4.42
N LYS A 157 2.84 -8.92 5.35
CA LYS A 157 2.07 -9.20 6.57
C LYS A 157 1.89 -7.96 7.45
N MET A 158 2.93 -7.14 7.60
CA MET A 158 2.84 -5.88 8.35
C MET A 158 1.84 -4.91 7.71
N ILE A 159 1.87 -4.78 6.37
CA ILE A 159 0.95 -3.93 5.63
C ILE A 159 -0.50 -4.43 5.81
N ASP A 160 -0.74 -5.73 5.65
CA ASP A 160 -2.09 -6.30 5.79
C ASP A 160 -2.67 -6.11 7.19
N LEU A 161 -1.86 -6.34 8.23
CA LEU A 161 -2.25 -6.11 9.62
C LEU A 161 -2.57 -4.63 9.87
N THR A 162 -1.74 -3.73 9.35
CA THR A 162 -1.94 -2.28 9.51
C THR A 162 -3.20 -1.82 8.78
N CYS A 163 -3.43 -2.27 7.55
CA CYS A 163 -4.64 -1.97 6.77
C CYS A 163 -5.91 -2.46 7.47
N ASN A 164 -5.88 -3.68 8.04
CA ASN A 164 -7.01 -4.23 8.78
C ASN A 164 -7.28 -3.45 10.08
N ALA A 165 -6.23 -3.09 10.82
CA ALA A 165 -6.36 -2.26 12.02
C ALA A 165 -6.94 -0.88 11.69
N LEU A 166 -6.45 -0.22 10.63
CA LEU A 166 -6.96 1.07 10.16
C LEU A 166 -8.42 0.98 9.72
N ARG A 167 -8.79 -0.06 8.96
CA ARG A 167 -10.19 -0.28 8.56
C ARG A 167 -11.08 -0.45 9.79
N GLN A 168 -10.67 -1.26 10.77
CA GLN A 168 -11.44 -1.45 12.00
C GLN A 168 -11.57 -0.14 12.80
N GLN A 169 -10.50 0.63 12.87
CA GLN A 169 -10.50 1.94 13.53
C GLN A 169 -11.47 2.91 12.87
N ILE A 170 -11.43 3.02 11.54
CA ILE A 170 -12.33 3.90 10.77
C ILE A 170 -13.78 3.45 10.96
N THR A 171 -14.09 2.16 10.74
CA THR A 171 -15.45 1.63 10.89
C THR A 171 -16.01 1.88 12.28
N ASN A 172 -15.24 1.61 13.33
CA ASN A 172 -15.70 1.83 14.71
C ASN A 172 -15.92 3.31 15.02
N THR A 173 -15.09 4.19 14.46
CA THR A 173 -15.22 5.64 14.67
C THR A 173 -16.43 6.19 13.95
N GLU A 174 -16.60 5.84 12.67
CA GLU A 174 -17.75 6.27 11.86
C GLU A 174 -19.06 5.66 12.36
N GLN A 175 -19.06 4.40 12.82
CA GLN A 175 -20.25 3.78 13.43
C GLN A 175 -20.72 4.56 14.66
N ARG A 176 -19.80 4.90 15.58
CA ARG A 176 -20.14 5.67 16.79
C ARG A 176 -20.64 7.07 16.45
N ARG A 177 -20.05 7.70 15.44
CA ARG A 177 -20.47 9.02 14.97
C ARG A 177 -21.89 8.96 14.39
N LEU A 178 -22.17 8.01 13.50
CA LEU A 178 -23.49 7.81 12.91
C LEU A 178 -24.54 7.48 13.97
N GLU A 179 -24.20 6.61 14.92
CA GLU A 179 -25.09 6.27 16.04
C GLU A 179 -25.46 7.51 16.87
N LYS A 180 -24.49 8.39 17.13
CA LYS A 180 -24.74 9.66 17.82
C LYS A 180 -25.63 10.59 16.99
N GLU A 181 -25.33 10.78 15.71
CA GLU A 181 -26.13 11.64 14.83
C GLU A 181 -27.58 11.12 14.72
N ILE A 182 -27.78 9.81 14.56
CA ILE A 182 -29.12 9.19 14.56
C ILE A 182 -29.82 9.41 15.90
N LYS A 183 -29.12 9.25 17.01
CA LYS A 183 -29.70 9.47 18.33
C LYS A 183 -30.12 10.92 18.53
N ASP A 184 -29.27 11.88 18.14
CA ASP A 184 -29.59 13.31 18.24
C ASP A 184 -30.83 13.66 17.39
N VAL A 185 -30.96 13.09 16.18
CA VAL A 185 -32.17 13.25 15.33
C VAL A 185 -33.40 12.58 15.96
N LEU A 186 -33.27 11.37 16.50
CA LEU A 186 -34.37 10.68 17.18
C LEU A 186 -34.81 11.43 18.44
N ASP A 187 -33.87 11.99 19.19
CA ASP A 187 -34.15 12.81 20.36
C ASP A 187 -34.87 14.10 19.95
N GLU A 188 -34.47 14.76 18.85
CA GLU A 188 -35.20 15.90 18.28
C GLU A 188 -36.63 15.52 17.88
N TRP A 189 -36.81 14.42 17.14
CA TRP A 189 -38.14 13.93 16.75
C TRP A 189 -38.98 13.51 17.94
N ALA A 190 -38.36 13.03 19.02
CA ALA A 190 -39.07 12.72 20.25
C ALA A 190 -39.64 13.99 20.92
N HIS A 191 -39.14 15.19 20.64
CA HIS A 191 -39.75 16.42 21.16
C HIS A 191 -40.88 16.95 20.26
N ASP A 192 -40.97 16.49 19.01
CA ASP A 192 -42.02 16.87 18.06
C ASP A 192 -43.24 15.91 18.14
N VAL A 193 -44.37 16.45 18.58
CA VAL A 193 -45.63 15.70 18.76
C VAL A 193 -46.21 15.22 17.43
N ASP A 194 -46.05 16.00 16.36
CA ASP A 194 -46.59 15.67 15.05
C ASP A 194 -45.76 14.56 14.40
N LYS A 195 -44.42 14.64 14.52
CA LYS A 195 -43.52 13.56 14.08
C LYS A 195 -43.69 12.27 14.87
N LYS A 196 -43.92 12.37 16.19
CA LYS A 196 -44.27 11.20 17.02
C LYS A 196 -45.54 10.51 16.54
N LYS A 197 -46.60 11.26 16.25
CA LYS A 197 -47.87 10.72 15.75
C LYS A 197 -47.73 10.11 14.35
N GLU A 198 -46.88 10.68 13.50
CA GLU A 198 -46.61 10.16 12.16
C GLU A 198 -45.86 8.81 12.20
N TYR A 199 -44.82 8.71 13.04
CA TYR A 199 -43.90 7.56 13.03
C TYR A 199 -44.18 6.48 14.09
N LEU A 200 -44.81 6.82 15.23
CA LEU A 200 -45.18 5.85 16.28
C LEU A 200 -46.64 5.39 16.10
N THR A 201 -46.96 4.85 14.92
CA THR A 201 -48.29 4.31 14.63
C THR A 201 -48.33 2.78 14.75
N GLY A 202 -49.48 2.24 15.16
CA GLY A 202 -49.74 0.80 15.13
C GLY A 202 -50.57 0.29 16.31
N ARG A 203 -51.10 -0.93 16.13
CA ARG A 203 -52.06 -1.56 17.05
C ARG A 203 -51.61 -1.63 18.52
N ARG A 204 -50.31 -1.79 18.78
CA ARG A 204 -49.77 -1.84 20.16
C ARG A 204 -49.77 -0.46 20.83
N VAL A 205 -49.63 0.61 20.06
CA VAL A 205 -49.66 1.98 20.56
C VAL A 205 -51.10 2.38 20.86
N GLU A 206 -52.03 2.09 19.94
CA GLU A 206 -53.47 2.30 20.14
C GLU A 206 -53.98 1.57 21.40
N LEU A 207 -53.65 0.28 21.55
CA LEU A 207 -54.01 -0.49 22.75
C LEU A 207 -53.41 0.10 24.03
N ALA A 208 -52.19 0.66 23.98
CA ALA A 208 -51.56 1.29 25.13
C ALA A 208 -52.22 2.63 25.49
N GLU A 209 -52.66 3.41 24.49
CA GLU A 209 -53.46 4.62 24.72
C GLU A 209 -54.83 4.31 25.30
N GLU A 210 -55.53 3.31 24.77
CA GLU A 210 -56.80 2.83 25.31
C GLU A 210 -56.67 2.37 26.76
N LEU A 211 -55.64 1.56 27.07
CA LEU A 211 -55.37 1.12 28.45
C LEU A 211 -55.11 2.30 29.41
N LYS A 212 -54.42 3.35 28.93
CA LYS A 212 -54.18 4.56 29.73
C LYS A 212 -55.48 5.33 29.99
N GLN A 213 -56.36 5.43 28.98
CA GLN A 213 -57.68 6.05 29.15
C GLN A 213 -58.53 5.27 30.15
N VAL A 214 -58.56 3.93 30.06
CA VAL A 214 -59.29 3.08 30.99
C VAL A 214 -58.79 3.27 32.42
N ARG A 215 -57.47 3.30 32.65
CA ARG A 215 -56.90 3.54 33.98
C ARG A 215 -57.27 4.92 34.52
N HIS A 216 -57.24 5.95 33.69
CA HIS A 216 -57.63 7.30 34.10
C HIS A 216 -59.11 7.38 34.51
N ILE A 217 -59.99 6.69 33.79
CA ILE A 217 -61.42 6.60 34.14
C ILE A 217 -61.58 5.86 35.49
N GLN A 218 -60.82 4.79 35.72
CA GLN A 218 -60.85 4.08 37.01
C GLN A 218 -60.43 4.98 38.17
N GLU A 219 -59.32 5.72 38.04
CA GLU A 219 -58.86 6.67 39.06
C GLU A 219 -59.93 7.74 39.37
N ARG A 220 -60.58 8.30 38.34
CA ARG A 220 -61.68 9.27 38.53
C ARG A 220 -62.91 8.67 39.20
N LEU A 221 -63.24 7.42 38.90
CA LEU A 221 -64.36 6.72 39.54
C LEU A 221 -64.04 6.42 41.00
N GLU A 222 -62.80 6.07 41.33
CA GLU A 222 -62.35 5.89 42.70
C GLU A 222 -62.44 7.21 43.49
N GLU A 223 -61.96 8.32 42.93
CA GLU A 223 -62.12 9.67 43.50
C GLU A 223 -63.60 9.99 43.76
N PHE A 224 -64.48 9.74 42.79
CA PHE A 224 -65.92 10.00 42.92
C PHE A 224 -66.60 9.11 43.97
N ILE A 225 -66.21 7.83 44.08
CA ILE A 225 -66.73 6.93 45.11
C ILE A 225 -66.33 7.43 46.50
N VAL A 226 -65.10 7.92 46.66
CA VAL A 226 -64.61 8.49 47.92
C VAL A 226 -65.41 9.75 48.28
N GLU A 227 -65.64 10.66 47.33
CA GLU A 227 -66.46 11.86 47.54
C GLU A 227 -67.91 11.50 47.92
N LEU A 228 -68.53 10.53 47.24
CA LEU A 228 -69.88 10.05 47.58
C LEU A 228 -69.96 9.41 48.97
N GLN A 229 -68.92 8.70 49.41
CA GLN A 229 -68.86 8.14 50.76
C GLN A 229 -68.72 9.24 51.82
N GLN A 230 -68.01 10.33 51.51
CA GLN A 230 -67.89 11.49 52.39
C GLN A 230 -69.22 12.27 52.50
N GLU A 231 -69.95 12.44 51.38
CA GLU A 231 -71.28 13.07 51.41
C GLU A 231 -72.33 12.22 52.15
N LYS A 232 -72.28 10.89 52.04
CA LYS A 232 -73.23 9.98 52.70
C LYS A 232 -72.99 9.81 54.21
N SER A 233 -71.83 10.25 54.69
CA SER A 233 -71.46 10.22 56.11
C SER A 233 -71.58 11.57 56.82
N SER A 234 -71.99 12.62 56.09
CA SER A 234 -72.48 13.91 56.61
C SER A 234 -74.00 13.92 56.72
#